data_AF-A0AAJ3JQ83-F1
#
_entry.id   AF-A0AAJ3JQ83-F1
#
_cell.length_a   1.000
_cell.length_b   1.000
_cell.length_c   1.000
_cell.angle_alpha   90.00
_cell.angle_beta   90.00
_cell.angle_gamma   90.00
#
_symmetry.space_group_name_H-M   'P 1'
#
loop_
_entity.id
_entity.type
_entity.pdbx_description
1 polymer ?
#
loop_
_entity_poly.entity_id
_entity_poly.type
_entity_poly.pdbx_seq_one_letter_code
_entity_poly.pdbx_strand_id
1 'polypeptide(L)'
;MDVKSNEEVREELLVKAMDSLKTHAKEVIDGIMGDLYCDYLPHVVTDTDSNIGNRVTGVIRNLIAGKFEKVGGSMVKVSDNYQAEHFISFSSWDAMVKPLCDLMGQEIVGARIKQLEHEVASLNQQLESAWRR
;
A
#
# COMPACT_ATOMS: atom_id res chain seq x y z
N MET A 1 54.90 31.65 6.49
CA MET A 1 53.46 31.46 6.72
C MET A 1 52.79 31.89 5.44
N ASP A 2 52.29 30.94 4.64
CA ASP A 2 51.56 31.26 3.43
C ASP A 2 50.27 31.97 3.81
N VAL A 3 50.17 33.23 3.42
CA VAL A 3 48.99 34.06 3.63
C VAL A 3 48.01 33.68 2.53
N LYS A 4 46.96 32.94 2.90
CA LYS A 4 45.90 32.53 1.97
C LYS A 4 45.31 33.73 1.25
N SER A 5 44.97 33.53 -0.03
CA SER A 5 44.35 34.59 -0.83
C SER A 5 42.93 34.90 -0.31
N ASN A 6 42.45 36.12 -0.56
CA ASN A 6 41.13 36.55 -0.12
C ASN A 6 39.99 35.73 -0.77
N GLU A 7 40.25 35.14 -1.95
CA GLU A 7 39.33 34.20 -2.62
C GLU A 7 39.28 32.85 -1.90
N GLU A 8 40.43 32.28 -1.52
CA GLU A 8 40.48 31.00 -0.79
C GLU A 8 39.76 31.07 0.57
N VAL A 9 39.89 32.21 1.27
CA VAL A 9 39.20 32.43 2.55
C VAL A 9 37.68 32.56 2.36
N ARG A 10 37.24 33.21 1.27
CA ARG A 10 35.80 33.31 0.93
C ARG A 10 35.22 31.96 0.55
N GLU A 11 35.95 31.16 -0.21
CA GLU A 11 35.52 29.83 -0.63
C GLU A 11 35.37 28.89 0.58
N GLU A 12 36.33 28.90 1.52
CA GLU A 12 36.23 28.12 2.76
C GLU A 12 35.03 28.53 3.64
N LEU A 13 34.72 29.82 3.71
CA LEU A 13 33.56 30.33 4.44
C LEU A 13 32.23 29.91 3.77
N LEU A 14 32.17 29.95 2.44
CA LEU A 14 31.01 29.50 1.67
C LEU A 14 30.75 28.00 1.83
N VAL A 15 31.81 27.18 1.77
CA VAL A 15 31.71 25.73 1.99
C VAL A 15 31.21 25.42 3.40
N LYS A 16 31.76 26.08 4.43
CA LYS A 16 31.27 25.92 5.81
C LYS A 16 29.81 26.33 5.99
N ALA A 17 29.39 27.43 5.36
CA ALA A 17 28.01 27.88 5.42
C ALA A 17 27.06 26.88 4.72
N MET A 18 27.47 26.33 3.58
CA MET A 18 26.71 25.30 2.87
C MET A 18 26.58 24.01 3.67
N ASP A 19 27.67 23.54 4.28
CA ASP A 19 27.65 22.32 5.10
C ASP A 19 26.77 22.50 6.34
N SER A 20 26.84 23.68 6.98
CA SER A 20 25.96 24.02 8.09
C SER A 20 24.49 24.04 7.67
N LEU A 21 24.17 24.67 6.53
CA LEU A 21 22.82 24.70 5.99
C LEU A 21 22.30 23.29 5.68
N LYS A 22 23.12 22.46 5.05
CA LYS A 22 22.76 21.08 4.70
C LYS A 22 22.49 20.23 5.95
N THR A 23 23.28 20.43 7.00
CA THR A 23 23.12 19.71 8.27
C THR A 23 21.79 20.06 8.94
N HIS A 24 21.50 21.36 9.09
CA HIS A 24 20.24 21.81 9.68
C HIS A 24 19.03 21.42 8.83
N ALA A 25 19.13 21.51 7.50
CA ALA A 25 18.05 21.09 6.61
C ALA A 25 17.76 19.58 6.76
N LYS A 26 18.80 18.76 6.90
CA LYS A 26 18.64 17.33 7.15
C LYS A 26 17.97 17.06 8.49
N GLU A 27 18.39 17.73 9.57
CA GLU A 27 17.78 17.57 10.90
C GLU A 27 16.30 17.93 10.91
N VAL A 28 15.90 19.01 10.23
CA VAL A 28 14.49 19.40 10.11
C VAL A 28 13.68 18.37 9.32
N ILE A 29 14.23 17.89 8.20
CA ILE A 29 13.56 16.86 7.38
C ILE A 29 13.42 15.56 8.16
N ASP A 30 14.48 15.11 8.82
CA ASP A 30 14.47 13.87 9.60
C ASP A 30 13.51 13.99 10.80
N GLY A 31 13.41 15.17 11.43
CA GLY A 31 12.43 15.45 12.48
C GLY A 31 10.98 15.37 11.97
N ILE A 32 10.65 16.10 10.90
CA ILE A 32 9.29 16.09 10.32
C ILE A 32 8.91 14.69 9.83
N MET A 33 9.84 13.98 9.19
CA MET A 33 9.59 12.62 8.71
C MET A 33 9.42 11.64 9.88
N GLY A 34 10.20 11.81 10.96
CA GLY A 34 10.02 11.07 12.21
C GLY A 34 8.61 11.24 12.77
N ASP A 35 8.19 12.49 12.97
CA ASP A 35 6.86 12.82 13.52
C ASP A 35 5.74 12.28 12.61
N LEU A 36 5.87 12.40 11.28
CA LEU A 36 4.86 11.92 10.34
C LEU A 36 4.72 10.39 10.36
N TYR A 37 5.84 9.67 10.28
CA TYR A 37 5.84 8.21 10.13
C TYR A 37 5.69 7.45 11.45
N CYS A 38 6.19 8.00 12.55
CA CYS A 38 6.14 7.35 13.86
C CYS A 38 4.93 7.80 14.68
N ASP A 39 4.56 9.09 14.62
CA ASP A 39 3.59 9.66 15.57
C ASP A 39 2.23 9.98 14.95
N TYR A 40 2.14 10.15 13.62
CA TYR A 40 0.85 10.47 12.98
C TYR A 40 0.26 9.30 12.19
N LEU A 41 1.02 8.74 11.24
CA LEU A 41 0.52 7.68 10.35
C LEU A 41 0.02 6.42 11.09
N PRO A 42 0.67 5.92 12.16
CA PRO A 42 0.15 4.77 12.90
C PRO A 42 -1.20 5.04 13.53
N HIS A 43 -1.46 6.25 14.03
CA HIS A 43 -2.74 6.63 14.60
C HIS A 43 -3.84 6.69 13.54
N VAL A 44 -3.53 7.23 12.35
CA VAL A 44 -4.48 7.24 11.21
C VAL A 44 -4.85 5.83 10.76
N VAL A 45 -3.89 4.90 10.70
CA VAL A 45 -4.15 3.50 10.37
C VAL A 45 -5.01 2.85 11.46
N THR A 46 -4.67 3.06 12.73
CA THR A 46 -5.42 2.50 13.87
C THR A 46 -6.84 3.06 13.95
N ASP A 47 -7.04 4.34 13.65
CA ASP A 47 -8.35 4.99 13.57
C ASP A 47 -9.15 4.48 12.37
N THR A 48 -8.49 4.23 11.24
CA THR A 48 -9.13 3.66 10.05
C THR A 48 -9.61 2.24 10.32
N ASP A 49 -8.77 1.38 10.89
CA ASP A 49 -9.12 0.01 11.24
C ASP A 49 -10.20 -0.05 12.33
N SER A 50 -10.13 0.84 13.33
CA SER A 50 -11.15 0.95 14.38
C SER A 50 -12.50 1.42 13.81
N ASN A 51 -12.49 2.36 12.87
CA ASN A 51 -13.69 2.83 12.19
C ASN A 51 -14.30 1.75 11.30
N ILE A 52 -13.48 1.03 10.53
CA ILE A 52 -13.95 -0.10 9.72
C ILE A 52 -14.53 -1.19 10.62
N GLY A 53 -13.83 -1.56 11.70
CA GLY A 53 -14.28 -2.55 12.67
C GLY A 53 -15.62 -2.18 13.32
N ASN A 54 -15.81 -0.91 13.72
CA ASN A 54 -17.06 -0.42 14.27
C ASN A 54 -18.21 -0.48 13.24
N ARG A 55 -17.93 -0.11 11.98
CA ARG A 55 -18.91 -0.17 10.89
C ARG A 55 -19.35 -1.60 10.60
N VAL A 56 -18.39 -2.51 10.46
CA VAL A 56 -18.63 -3.95 10.23
C VAL A 56 -19.41 -4.55 11.40
N THR A 57 -19.08 -4.20 12.64
CA THR A 57 -19.81 -4.66 13.82
C THR A 57 -21.27 -4.21 13.80
N GLY A 58 -21.54 -2.96 13.41
CA GLY A 58 -22.90 -2.43 13.24
C GLY A 58 -23.70 -3.17 12.17
N VAL A 59 -23.07 -3.39 11.01
CA VAL A 59 -23.61 -4.18 9.90
C VAL A 59 -24.00 -5.59 10.37
N ILE A 60 -23.09 -6.32 11.02
CA ILE A 60 -23.34 -7.69 11.52
C ILE A 60 -24.49 -7.70 12.54
N ARG A 61 -24.49 -6.74 13.49
CA ARG A 61 -25.54 -6.63 14.49
C ARG A 61 -26.91 -6.40 13.84
N ASN A 62 -26.99 -5.53 12.84
CA ASN A 62 -28.22 -5.26 12.11
C ASN A 62 -28.68 -6.45 11.25
N LEU A 63 -27.75 -7.19 10.64
CA LEU A 63 -28.05 -8.44 9.94
C LEU A 63 -28.66 -9.50 10.87
N ILE A 64 -28.03 -9.74 12.03
CA ILE A 64 -28.52 -10.70 13.04
C ILE A 64 -29.89 -10.28 13.58
N ALA A 65 -30.09 -8.98 13.78
CA ALA A 65 -31.37 -8.43 14.24
C ALA A 65 -32.46 -8.41 13.15
N GLY A 66 -32.17 -8.83 11.91
CA GLY A 66 -33.11 -8.79 10.80
C GLY A 66 -33.40 -7.39 10.26
N LYS A 67 -32.59 -6.38 10.61
CA LYS A 67 -32.75 -4.97 10.21
C LYS A 67 -32.09 -4.69 8.86
N PHE A 68 -32.51 -5.40 7.83
CA PHE A 68 -32.02 -5.21 6.46
C PHE A 68 -33.17 -5.19 5.45
N GLU A 69 -32.94 -4.52 4.32
CA GLU A 69 -33.88 -4.47 3.20
C GLU A 69 -33.41 -5.42 2.10
N LYS A 70 -34.31 -6.23 1.54
CA LYS A 70 -33.97 -7.06 0.37
C LYS A 70 -34.12 -6.21 -0.89
N VAL A 71 -33.01 -6.02 -1.61
CA VAL A 71 -32.97 -5.15 -2.81
C VAL A 71 -33.21 -5.94 -4.10
N GLY A 72 -33.01 -7.26 -4.04
CA GLY A 72 -33.27 -8.17 -5.17
C GLY A 72 -32.35 -9.39 -5.13
N GLY A 73 -32.85 -10.55 -5.56
CA GLY A 73 -32.09 -11.80 -5.54
C GLY A 73 -31.54 -12.13 -4.15
N SER A 74 -30.23 -12.37 -4.07
CA SER A 74 -29.49 -12.63 -2.82
C SER A 74 -28.90 -11.36 -2.19
N MET A 75 -29.15 -10.16 -2.74
CA MET A 75 -28.61 -8.91 -2.21
C MET A 75 -29.52 -8.28 -1.15
N VAL A 76 -28.88 -7.84 -0.08
CA VAL A 76 -29.50 -7.08 1.01
C VAL A 76 -28.79 -5.75 1.21
N LYS A 77 -29.56 -4.74 1.61
CA LYS A 77 -29.08 -3.45 2.04
C LYS A 77 -29.18 -3.37 3.55
N VAL A 78 -28.08 -3.05 4.22
CA VAL A 78 -28.03 -2.93 5.68
C VAL A 78 -27.25 -1.69 6.07
N SER A 79 -27.70 -0.99 7.10
CA SER A 79 -27.00 0.19 7.60
C SER A 79 -25.95 -0.17 8.64
N ASP A 80 -24.87 0.60 8.70
CA ASP A 80 -23.90 0.52 9.80
C ASP A 80 -24.29 1.44 10.98
N ASN A 81 -23.40 1.51 11.99
CA ASN A 81 -23.61 2.35 13.19
C ASN A 81 -23.65 3.86 12.89
N TYR A 82 -23.15 4.30 11.73
CA TYR A 82 -23.19 5.69 11.26
C TYR A 82 -24.31 5.94 10.24
N GLN A 83 -25.23 4.98 10.09
CA GLN A 83 -26.33 5.00 9.11
C GLN A 83 -25.89 4.99 7.65
N ALA A 84 -24.63 4.64 7.34
CA ALA A 84 -24.24 4.42 5.96
C ALA A 84 -24.80 3.08 5.46
N GLU A 85 -25.37 3.08 4.26
CA GLU A 85 -25.97 1.89 3.64
C GLU A 85 -24.91 1.04 2.94
N HIS A 86 -24.94 -0.28 3.19
CA HIS A 86 -24.05 -1.26 2.59
C HIS A 86 -24.85 -2.32 1.85
N PHE A 87 -24.37 -2.71 0.67
CA PHE A 87 -24.98 -3.77 -0.13
C PHE A 87 -24.19 -5.06 0.04
N ILE A 88 -24.85 -6.08 0.58
CA ILE A 88 -24.23 -7.36 0.91
C ILE A 88 -24.95 -8.46 0.14
N SER A 89 -24.17 -9.25 -0.59
CA SER A 89 -24.67 -10.46 -1.23
C SER A 89 -24.62 -11.63 -0.26
N PHE A 90 -25.74 -12.32 -0.08
CA PHE A 90 -25.81 -13.60 0.62
C PHE A 90 -25.51 -14.80 -0.29
N SER A 91 -25.11 -14.56 -1.55
CA SER A 91 -24.58 -15.64 -2.38
C SER A 91 -23.33 -16.23 -1.74
N SER A 92 -23.09 -17.53 -1.95
CA SER A 92 -21.81 -18.12 -1.55
C SER A 92 -20.66 -17.39 -2.25
N TRP A 93 -19.51 -17.33 -1.58
CA TRP A 93 -18.28 -16.77 -2.16
C TRP A 93 -17.99 -17.38 -3.54
N ASP A 94 -18.11 -18.70 -3.66
CA ASP A 94 -17.95 -19.41 -4.92
C ASP A 94 -18.90 -18.92 -6.01
N ALA A 95 -20.17 -18.64 -5.67
CA ALA A 95 -21.13 -18.13 -6.65
C ALA A 95 -20.83 -16.68 -7.08
N MET A 96 -20.15 -15.89 -6.25
CA MET A 96 -19.70 -14.53 -6.62
C MET A 96 -18.41 -14.53 -7.42
N VAL A 97 -17.45 -15.37 -7.04
CA VAL A 97 -16.09 -15.36 -7.60
C VAL A 97 -15.98 -16.22 -8.85
N LYS A 98 -16.73 -17.31 -8.96
CA LYS A 98 -16.67 -18.21 -10.11
C LYS A 98 -16.91 -17.52 -11.46
N PRO A 99 -17.94 -16.66 -11.64
CA PRO A 99 -18.11 -15.94 -12.91
C PRO A 99 -16.91 -15.05 -13.26
N LEU A 100 -16.28 -14.46 -12.24
CA LEU A 100 -15.12 -13.59 -12.35
C LEU A 100 -13.87 -14.40 -12.74
N CYS A 101 -13.68 -15.56 -12.10
CA CYS A 101 -12.65 -16.53 -12.46
C CYS A 101 -12.89 -17.18 -13.83
N ASP A 102 -14.13 -17.39 -14.25
CA ASP A 102 -14.46 -17.94 -15.56
C ASP A 102 -14.19 -16.91 -16.67
N LEU A 103 -14.48 -15.62 -16.41
CA LEU A 103 -14.18 -14.51 -17.31
C LEU A 103 -12.66 -14.24 -17.41
N MET A 104 -11.98 -14.16 -16.28
CA MET A 104 -10.55 -13.86 -16.22
C MET A 104 -9.68 -15.11 -16.35
N GLY A 105 -10.27 -16.30 -16.40
CA GLY A 105 -9.55 -17.57 -16.36
C GLY A 105 -8.53 -17.70 -17.47
N GLN A 106 -8.87 -17.25 -18.69
CA GLN A 106 -7.91 -17.24 -19.80
C GLN A 106 -6.79 -16.23 -19.63
N GLU A 107 -7.05 -15.04 -19.09
CA GLU A 107 -6.01 -14.05 -18.81
C GLU A 107 -5.08 -14.50 -17.67
N ILE A 108 -5.63 -15.11 -16.62
CA ILE A 108 -4.86 -15.66 -15.50
C ILE A 108 -3.98 -16.81 -15.99
N VAL A 109 -4.53 -17.74 -16.79
CA VAL A 109 -3.76 -18.83 -17.39
C VAL A 109 -2.68 -18.28 -18.32
N GLY A 110 -3.00 -17.29 -19.16
CA GLY A 110 -2.04 -16.64 -20.06
C GLY A 110 -0.91 -15.92 -19.33
N ALA A 111 -1.22 -15.19 -18.25
CA ALA A 111 -0.23 -14.53 -17.40
C ALA A 111 0.66 -15.56 -16.70
N ARG A 112 0.08 -16.68 -16.22
CA ARG A 112 0.83 -17.75 -15.58
C ARG A 112 1.76 -18.47 -16.55
N ILE A 113 1.31 -18.73 -17.78
CA ILE A 113 2.15 -19.31 -18.85
C ILE A 113 3.33 -18.39 -19.14
N LYS A 114 3.10 -17.08 -19.34
CA LYS A 114 4.17 -16.11 -19.58
C LYS A 114 5.19 -16.04 -18.43
N GLN A 115 4.72 -16.13 -17.19
CA GLN A 115 5.60 -16.18 -16.02
C GLN A 115 6.48 -17.44 -16.06
N LEU A 116 5.89 -18.60 -16.32
CA LEU A 116 6.61 -19.88 -16.40
C LEU A 116 7.62 -19.90 -17.56
N GLU A 117 7.25 -19.35 -18.72
CA GLU A 117 8.16 -19.19 -19.86
C GLU A 117 9.38 -18.32 -19.50
N HIS A 118 9.16 -17.24 -18.75
CA HIS A 118 10.25 -16.38 -18.28
C HIS A 118 11.15 -17.08 -17.25
N GLU A 119 10.58 -17.84 -16.31
CA GLU A 119 11.34 -18.63 -15.35
C GLU A 119 12.19 -19.70 -16.04
N VAL A 120 11.64 -20.42 -17.03
CA VAL A 120 12.38 -21.41 -17.83
C VAL A 120 13.51 -20.75 -18.62
N ALA A 121 13.26 -19.60 -19.25
CA ALA A 121 14.29 -18.87 -19.98
C ALA A 121 15.44 -18.42 -19.05
N SER A 122 15.10 -17.88 -17.86
CA SER A 122 16.08 -17.51 -16.84
C SER A 122 16.89 -18.72 -16.37
N LEU A 123 16.23 -19.84 -16.09
CA LEU A 123 16.92 -21.07 -15.66
C LEU A 123 17.85 -21.62 -16.74
N ASN A 124 17.43 -21.61 -18.01
CA ASN A 124 18.30 -22.03 -19.12
C ASN A 124 19.51 -21.10 -19.27
N GLN A 125 19.33 -19.79 -19.13
CA GLN A 125 20.43 -18.83 -19.18
C GLN A 125 21.41 -19.03 -18.02
N GLN A 126 20.90 -19.30 -16.82
CA GLN A 126 21.72 -19.64 -15.66
C GLN A 126 22.50 -20.94 -15.89
N LEU A 127 21.84 -21.97 -16.45
CA LEU A 127 22.47 -23.25 -16.76
C LEU A 127 23.58 -23.11 -17.81
N GLU A 128 23.33 -22.37 -18.90
CA GLU A 128 24.36 -22.07 -19.90
C GLU A 128 25.54 -21.28 -19.30
N SER A 129 25.26 -20.31 -18.43
CA SER A 129 26.32 -19.55 -17.76
C SER A 129 27.16 -20.41 -16.80
N ALA A 130 26.55 -21.42 -16.17
CA ALA A 130 27.22 -22.38 -15.31
C ALA A 130 28.03 -23.41 -16.10
N TRP A 131 27.55 -23.82 -17.29
CA TRP A 131 28.27 -24.71 -18.22
C TRP A 131 29.43 -24.03 -18.95
N ARG A 132 29.42 -22.70 -19.08
CA ARG A 132 30.51 -21.90 -19.67
C ARG A 132 31.61 -21.50 -18.66
N ARG A 133 31.48 -21.89 -17.39
CA ARG A 133 32.54 -21.83 -16.37
C ARG A 133 33.23 -23.18 -16.24
#